data_AF-A0A412FDX8-F1
#
_entry.id   AF-A0A412FDX8-F1
#
_cell.length_a   1.000
_cell.length_b   1.000
_cell.length_c   1.000
_cell.angle_alpha   90.00
_cell.angle_beta   90.00
_cell.angle_gamma   90.00
#
_symmetry.space_group_name_H-M   'P 1'
#
loop_
_entity.id
_entity.type
_entity.pdbx_description
1 polymer ?
#
loop_
_entity_poly.entity_id
_entity_poly.type
_entity_poly.pdbx_seq_one_letter_code
_entity_poly.pdbx_strand_id
1 'polypeptide(L)'
;MKSVEKKIRKTEKEIQRLDKRLAQLKQKTKLGKQTREDYLEEVQVLRPTRKQLKNQRSQLIFKLNRTQQQLNTANQKMQFTCFGGKKLSRSRTTVYAGNHEAWLEEYRYQRNKTMMIPGRRQGKYSNCLFKYHLEEGVLIYRCSSENREIRLKVRFHANAKELERAVKLPHNTPGKAVAYLLEDHKKYFIIKAVVEMEERELMKNKQDGVIGIDINADHIAVSETDACGNCVL
;
A
#
# COMPACT_ATOMS: atom_id res chain seq x y z
N MET A 1 2.34 7.58 -27.61
CA MET A 1 3.41 8.34 -26.92
C MET A 1 3.49 9.79 -27.42
N LYS A 2 3.71 10.00 -28.73
CA LYS A 2 3.73 11.34 -29.38
C LYS A 2 2.61 12.32 -28.97
N SER A 3 1.36 11.86 -28.81
CA SER A 3 0.24 12.72 -28.38
C SER A 3 0.37 13.20 -26.92
N VAL A 4 0.89 12.35 -26.02
CA VAL A 4 1.14 12.70 -24.60
C VAL A 4 2.31 13.67 -24.49
N GLU A 5 3.39 13.44 -25.23
CA GLU A 5 4.54 14.36 -25.33
C GLU A 5 4.11 15.76 -25.79
N LYS A 6 3.23 15.84 -26.81
CA LYS A 6 2.68 17.12 -27.28
C LYS A 6 1.88 17.84 -26.18
N LYS A 7 1.11 17.11 -25.38
CA LYS A 7 0.37 17.66 -24.23
C LYS A 7 1.32 18.17 -23.15
N ILE A 8 2.35 17.41 -22.79
CA ILE A 8 3.39 17.84 -21.84
C ILE A 8 4.01 19.16 -22.28
N ARG A 9 4.45 19.25 -23.54
CA ARG A 9 5.06 20.47 -24.11
C ARG A 9 4.10 21.67 -24.10
N LYS A 10 2.80 21.45 -24.28
CA LYS A 10 1.78 22.52 -24.19
C LYS A 10 1.66 23.02 -22.75
N THR A 11 1.50 22.11 -21.79
CA THR A 11 1.37 22.43 -20.37
C THR A 11 2.63 23.14 -19.85
N GLU A 12 3.82 22.75 -20.29
CA GLU A 12 5.08 23.43 -19.95
C GLU A 12 5.13 24.89 -20.43
N LYS A 13 4.67 25.16 -21.65
CA LYS A 13 4.59 26.53 -22.18
C LYS A 13 3.63 27.39 -21.37
N GLU A 14 2.51 26.83 -20.90
CA GLU A 14 1.55 27.55 -20.05
C GLU A 14 2.14 27.85 -18.67
N ILE A 15 2.85 26.89 -18.06
CA ILE A 15 3.58 27.10 -16.80
C ILE A 15 4.61 28.24 -16.96
N GLN A 16 5.41 28.23 -18.04
CA GLN A 16 6.40 29.28 -18.31
C GLN A 16 5.76 30.67 -18.44
N ARG A 17 4.58 30.77 -19.05
CA ARG A 17 3.83 32.04 -19.15
C ARG A 17 3.41 32.54 -17.76
N LEU A 18 2.89 31.65 -16.91
CA LEU A 18 2.51 32.01 -15.53
C LEU A 18 3.72 32.40 -14.69
N ASP A 19 4.85 31.69 -14.82
CA ASP A 19 6.10 32.02 -14.11
C ASP A 19 6.60 33.42 -14.47
N LYS A 20 6.51 33.83 -15.76
CA LYS A 20 6.85 35.20 -16.19
C LYS A 20 5.95 36.25 -15.56
N ARG A 21 4.63 36.01 -15.53
CA ARG A 21 3.64 36.94 -14.94
C ARG A 21 3.85 37.08 -13.42
N LEU A 22 4.10 35.96 -12.72
CA LEU A 22 4.48 35.96 -11.31
C LEU A 22 5.78 36.71 -11.04
N ALA A 23 6.78 36.61 -11.93
CA ALA A 23 8.03 37.35 -11.78
C ALA A 23 7.83 38.88 -11.89
N GLN A 24 6.95 39.32 -12.79
CA GLN A 24 6.58 40.74 -12.93
C GLN A 24 5.89 41.28 -11.68
N LEU A 25 4.92 40.53 -11.12
CA LEU A 25 4.23 40.91 -9.87
C LEU A 25 5.20 40.97 -8.69
N LYS A 26 6.14 40.03 -8.60
CA LYS A 26 7.23 40.09 -7.60
C LYS A 26 8.10 41.33 -7.75
N GLN A 27 8.42 41.75 -8.98
CA GLN A 27 9.17 42.99 -9.21
C GLN A 27 8.38 44.23 -8.78
N LYS A 28 7.09 44.33 -9.11
CA LYS A 28 6.22 45.43 -8.62
C LYS A 28 6.18 45.49 -7.09
N THR A 29 6.09 44.33 -6.45
CA THR A 29 6.09 44.20 -4.98
C THR A 29 7.39 44.73 -4.39
N LYS A 30 8.55 44.35 -4.95
CA LYS A 30 9.85 44.88 -4.53
C LYS A 30 9.99 46.40 -4.67
N LEU A 31 9.31 46.98 -5.66
CA LEU A 31 9.27 48.43 -5.90
C LEU A 31 8.24 49.18 -5.04
N GLY A 32 7.49 48.48 -4.17
CA GLY A 32 6.44 49.06 -3.33
C GLY A 32 5.20 49.53 -4.10
N LYS A 33 5.05 49.16 -5.37
CA LYS A 33 3.96 49.62 -6.27
C LYS A 33 2.84 48.58 -6.42
N GLN A 34 2.70 47.66 -5.47
CA GLN A 34 1.70 46.59 -5.56
C GLN A 34 0.32 47.10 -5.16
N THR A 35 -0.67 46.90 -6.02
CA THR A 35 -2.08 47.17 -5.69
C THR A 35 -2.72 45.96 -5.02
N ARG A 36 -3.86 46.17 -4.33
CA ARG A 36 -4.65 45.08 -3.74
C ARG A 36 -5.11 44.06 -4.79
N GLU A 37 -5.42 44.52 -5.99
CA GLU A 37 -5.82 43.69 -7.13
C GLU A 37 -4.66 42.81 -7.62
N ASP A 38 -3.46 43.39 -7.78
CA ASP A 38 -2.24 42.65 -8.14
C ASP A 38 -1.97 41.49 -7.14
N TYR A 39 -2.18 41.74 -5.84
CA TYR A 39 -2.03 40.72 -4.79
C TYR A 39 -3.09 39.62 -4.86
N LEU A 40 -4.36 39.99 -5.04
CA LEU A 40 -5.46 39.03 -5.17
C LEU A 40 -5.30 38.14 -6.42
N GLU A 41 -4.90 38.73 -7.55
CA GLU A 41 -4.59 37.98 -8.78
C GLU A 41 -3.45 36.97 -8.55
N GLU A 42 -2.39 37.37 -7.85
CA GLU A 42 -1.27 36.49 -7.53
C GLU A 42 -1.72 35.28 -6.70
N VAL A 43 -2.43 35.53 -5.60
CA VAL A 43 -2.76 34.53 -4.59
C VAL A 43 -3.92 33.64 -5.01
N GLN A 44 -5.00 34.22 -5.56
CA GLN A 44 -6.22 33.47 -5.86
C GLN A 44 -6.20 32.81 -7.24
N VAL A 45 -5.48 33.39 -8.21
CA VAL A 45 -5.54 32.92 -9.61
C VAL A 45 -4.21 32.31 -10.02
N LEU A 46 -3.13 33.10 -10.05
CA LEU A 46 -1.87 32.68 -10.67
C LEU A 46 -1.20 31.52 -9.94
N ARG A 47 -1.08 31.59 -8.61
CA ARG A 47 -0.46 30.53 -7.79
C ARG A 47 -1.26 29.22 -7.85
N PRO A 48 -2.59 29.19 -7.67
CA PRO A 48 -3.39 27.98 -7.81
C PRO A 48 -3.35 27.38 -9.22
N THR A 49 -3.52 28.19 -10.27
CA THR A 49 -3.46 27.70 -11.66
C THR A 49 -2.09 27.11 -11.99
N ARG A 50 -1.01 27.74 -11.53
CA ARG A 50 0.35 27.19 -11.70
C ARG A 50 0.50 25.84 -10.99
N LYS A 51 -0.02 25.70 -9.77
CA LYS A 51 -0.01 24.42 -9.03
C LYS A 51 -0.77 23.34 -9.81
N GLN A 52 -1.96 23.66 -10.32
CA GLN A 52 -2.76 22.75 -11.13
C GLN A 52 -2.02 22.28 -12.39
N LEU A 53 -1.41 23.20 -13.14
CA LEU A 53 -0.67 22.85 -14.36
C LEU A 53 0.58 22.02 -14.07
N LYS A 54 1.31 22.29 -12.98
CA LYS A 54 2.45 21.46 -12.55
C LYS A 54 2.01 20.03 -12.22
N ASN A 55 0.89 19.88 -11.53
CA ASN A 55 0.31 18.58 -11.22
C ASN A 55 -0.11 17.83 -12.50
N GLN A 56 -0.78 18.52 -13.44
CA GLN A 56 -1.14 17.94 -14.74
C GLN A 56 0.09 17.47 -15.51
N ARG A 57 1.18 18.27 -15.54
CA ARG A 57 2.45 17.88 -16.17
C ARG A 57 3.01 16.62 -15.53
N SER A 58 3.06 16.55 -14.20
CA SER A 58 3.55 15.38 -13.47
C SER A 58 2.76 14.11 -13.81
N GLN A 59 1.43 14.20 -13.82
CA GLN A 59 0.55 13.08 -14.21
C GLN A 59 0.78 12.62 -15.65
N LEU A 60 0.99 13.56 -16.58
CA LEU A 60 1.29 13.23 -17.98
C LEU A 60 2.65 12.52 -18.14
N ILE A 61 3.68 12.95 -17.41
CA ILE A 61 5.00 12.30 -17.39
C ILE A 61 4.89 10.90 -16.81
N PHE A 62 4.19 10.75 -15.68
CA PHE A 62 3.95 9.43 -15.08
C PHE A 62 3.23 8.49 -16.05
N LYS A 63 2.21 8.98 -16.75
CA LYS A 63 1.50 8.21 -17.78
C LYS A 63 2.45 7.78 -18.90
N LEU A 64 3.31 8.68 -19.39
CA LEU A 64 4.28 8.38 -20.44
C LEU A 64 5.25 7.26 -19.99
N ASN A 65 5.83 7.40 -18.80
CA ASN A 65 6.77 6.42 -18.24
C ASN A 65 6.11 5.05 -18.05
N ARG A 66 4.88 5.01 -17.51
CA ARG A 66 4.12 3.76 -17.36
C ARG A 66 3.84 3.09 -18.69
N THR A 67 3.43 3.85 -19.71
CA THR A 67 3.19 3.30 -21.05
C THR A 67 4.48 2.76 -21.68
N GLN A 68 5.61 3.46 -21.51
CA GLN A 68 6.91 2.99 -21.99
C GLN A 68 7.33 1.69 -21.28
N GLN A 69 7.13 1.61 -19.96
CA GLN A 69 7.40 0.40 -19.20
C GLN A 69 6.54 -0.78 -19.67
N GLN A 70 5.24 -0.56 -19.88
CA GLN A 70 4.34 -1.59 -20.42
C GLN A 70 4.77 -2.06 -21.81
N LEU A 71 5.19 -1.15 -22.69
CA LEU A 71 5.68 -1.47 -24.03
C LEU A 71 6.98 -2.29 -23.95
N ASN A 72 7.92 -1.88 -23.09
CA ASN A 72 9.16 -2.62 -22.84
C ASN A 72 8.87 -4.03 -22.32
N THR A 73 7.93 -4.19 -21.39
CA THR A 73 7.50 -5.49 -20.87
C THR A 73 6.81 -6.35 -21.94
N ALA A 74 5.97 -5.77 -22.79
CA ALA A 74 5.32 -6.50 -23.89
C ALA A 74 6.31 -6.96 -24.96
N ASN A 75 7.35 -6.18 -25.23
CA ASN A 75 8.42 -6.52 -26.16
C ASN A 75 9.41 -7.56 -25.59
N GLN A 76 9.39 -7.83 -24.28
CA GLN A 76 10.18 -8.92 -23.72
C GLN A 76 9.58 -10.26 -24.18
N LYS A 77 10.38 -11.05 -24.90
CA LYS A 77 9.99 -12.38 -25.42
C LYS A 77 9.51 -13.37 -24.36
N MET A 78 9.81 -13.13 -23.08
CA MET A 78 9.52 -14.05 -21.98
C MET A 78 8.81 -13.30 -20.85
N GLN A 79 7.49 -13.52 -20.72
CA GLN A 79 6.69 -12.96 -19.63
C GLN A 79 6.91 -13.79 -18.36
N PHE A 80 7.51 -13.20 -17.34
CA PHE A 80 7.71 -13.88 -16.06
C PHE A 80 6.58 -13.56 -15.09
N THR A 81 5.59 -14.43 -14.97
CA THR A 81 4.67 -14.44 -13.84
C THR A 81 5.40 -15.06 -12.64
N CYS A 82 5.77 -14.25 -11.65
CA CYS A 82 6.57 -14.71 -10.52
C CYS A 82 5.69 -15.05 -9.33
N PHE A 83 5.42 -16.34 -9.09
CA PHE A 83 4.93 -16.81 -7.79
C PHE A 83 6.13 -17.07 -6.87
N GLY A 84 6.38 -16.16 -5.92
CA GLY A 84 7.48 -16.26 -4.97
C GLY A 84 8.78 -15.59 -5.44
N GLY A 85 9.48 -14.95 -4.51
CA GLY A 85 10.65 -14.13 -4.80
C GLY A 85 11.80 -14.92 -5.45
N LYS A 86 12.11 -14.62 -6.72
CA LYS A 86 13.26 -15.14 -7.48
C LYS A 86 14.60 -15.01 -6.74
N LYS A 87 14.69 -14.17 -5.71
CA LYS A 87 15.89 -13.95 -4.90
C LYS A 87 16.45 -15.25 -4.33
N LEU A 88 15.62 -16.07 -3.69
CA LEU A 88 16.08 -17.32 -3.07
C LEU A 88 16.40 -18.38 -4.14
N SER A 89 15.60 -18.49 -5.20
CA SER A 89 15.89 -19.38 -6.33
C SER A 89 17.21 -19.07 -7.03
N ARG A 90 17.51 -17.78 -7.26
CA ARG A 90 18.79 -17.30 -7.83
C ARG A 90 19.97 -17.53 -6.90
N SER A 91 19.74 -17.42 -5.58
CA SER A 91 20.81 -17.61 -4.59
C SER A 91 21.38 -19.03 -4.56
N ARG A 92 20.66 -20.01 -5.15
CA ARG A 92 21.10 -21.41 -5.29
C ARG A 92 22.46 -21.55 -5.97
N THR A 93 22.72 -20.74 -7.00
CA THR A 93 23.94 -20.82 -7.83
C THR A 93 24.98 -19.77 -7.46
N THR A 94 24.70 -18.91 -6.47
CA THR A 94 25.61 -17.84 -6.03
C THR A 94 25.96 -17.99 -4.56
N VAL A 95 25.06 -17.57 -3.66
CA VAL A 95 25.26 -17.57 -2.20
C VAL A 95 25.38 -18.99 -1.64
N TYR A 96 24.61 -19.92 -2.18
CA TYR A 96 24.59 -21.33 -1.76
C TYR A 96 25.36 -22.25 -2.74
N ALA A 97 26.26 -21.69 -3.55
CA ALA A 97 27.09 -22.49 -4.44
C ALA A 97 27.92 -23.50 -3.61
N GLY A 98 27.79 -24.78 -3.90
CA GLY A 98 28.44 -25.86 -3.15
C GLY A 98 27.70 -26.35 -1.89
N ASN A 99 26.61 -25.69 -1.47
CA ASN A 99 25.79 -26.13 -0.34
C ASN A 99 24.29 -26.15 -0.71
N HIS A 100 23.92 -27.15 -1.53
CA HIS A 100 22.56 -27.30 -2.04
C HIS A 100 21.54 -27.64 -0.94
N GLU A 101 21.94 -28.39 0.06
CA GLU A 101 21.06 -28.84 1.14
C GLU A 101 20.60 -27.66 2.00
N ALA A 102 21.52 -26.78 2.41
CA ALA A 102 21.17 -25.57 3.16
C ALA A 102 20.23 -24.65 2.36
N TRP A 103 20.43 -24.55 1.03
CA TRP A 103 19.50 -23.82 0.16
C TRP A 103 18.12 -24.47 0.13
N LEU A 104 18.06 -25.80 0.00
CA LEU A 104 16.81 -26.53 -0.10
C LEU A 104 15.99 -26.43 1.20
N GLU A 105 16.66 -26.48 2.35
CA GLU A 105 16.03 -26.30 3.66
C GLU A 105 15.44 -24.89 3.80
N GLU A 106 16.21 -23.84 3.53
CA GLU A 106 15.72 -22.46 3.60
C GLU A 106 14.63 -22.21 2.55
N TYR A 107 14.74 -22.82 1.36
CA TYR A 107 13.71 -22.75 0.32
C TYR A 107 12.40 -23.39 0.76
N ARG A 108 12.45 -24.59 1.36
CA ARG A 108 11.27 -25.26 1.91
C ARG A 108 10.68 -24.49 3.08
N TYR A 109 11.52 -24.00 3.99
CA TYR A 109 11.11 -23.17 5.11
C TYR A 109 10.34 -21.93 4.64
N GLN A 110 10.90 -21.14 3.71
CA GLN A 110 10.24 -19.92 3.22
C GLN A 110 8.89 -20.18 2.54
N ARG A 111 8.68 -21.37 1.97
CA ARG A 111 7.40 -21.76 1.36
C ARG A 111 6.39 -22.28 2.38
N ASN A 112 6.88 -22.92 3.44
CA ASN A 112 6.04 -23.61 4.42
C ASN A 112 5.88 -22.81 5.74
N LYS A 113 6.58 -21.69 5.89
CA LYS A 113 6.53 -20.85 7.10
C LYS A 113 5.17 -20.21 7.36
N THR A 114 4.25 -20.22 6.38
CA THR A 114 2.91 -19.65 6.55
C THR A 114 1.84 -20.69 6.34
N MET A 115 0.87 -20.75 7.25
CA MET A 115 -0.31 -21.60 7.14
C MET A 115 -1.56 -20.75 7.29
N MET A 116 -2.38 -20.70 6.23
CA MET A 116 -3.67 -20.01 6.25
C MET A 116 -4.79 -21.02 6.47
N ILE A 117 -5.67 -20.73 7.43
CA ILE A 117 -6.81 -21.57 7.76
C ILE A 117 -8.07 -20.78 7.48
N PRO A 118 -8.88 -21.23 6.50
CA PRO A 118 -10.06 -20.50 6.08
C PRO A 118 -11.11 -20.46 7.19
N GLY A 119 -11.78 -19.32 7.31
CA GLY A 119 -12.92 -19.14 8.20
C GLY A 119 -14.17 -19.82 7.65
N ARG A 120 -15.10 -20.18 8.55
CA ARG A 120 -16.39 -20.79 8.21
C ARG A 120 -17.52 -20.10 8.95
N ARG A 121 -18.49 -19.53 8.22
CA ARG A 121 -19.69 -18.87 8.79
C ARG A 121 -20.57 -19.82 9.61
N GLN A 122 -20.53 -21.11 9.28
CA GLN A 122 -21.25 -22.18 9.98
C GLN A 122 -20.58 -22.62 11.30
N GLY A 123 -19.30 -22.28 11.51
CA GLY A 123 -18.59 -22.64 12.73
C GLY A 123 -19.08 -21.86 13.95
N LYS A 124 -19.20 -22.53 15.11
CA LYS A 124 -19.59 -21.87 16.38
C LYS A 124 -18.69 -20.69 16.72
N TYR A 125 -17.38 -20.85 16.53
CA TYR A 125 -16.35 -19.81 16.73
C TYR A 125 -15.82 -19.27 15.40
N SER A 126 -16.69 -19.20 14.39
CA SER A 126 -16.35 -18.72 13.04
C SER A 126 -15.33 -19.54 12.26
N ASN A 127 -14.92 -20.68 12.81
CA ASN A 127 -14.06 -21.69 12.22
C ASN A 127 -14.26 -23.04 12.98
N CYS A 128 -13.86 -24.15 12.36
CA CYS A 128 -13.96 -25.50 12.93
C CYS A 128 -12.64 -26.00 13.52
N LEU A 129 -11.51 -25.63 12.90
CA LEU A 129 -10.17 -26.08 13.28
C LEU A 129 -9.56 -25.18 14.35
N PHE A 130 -9.76 -23.86 14.20
CA PHE A 130 -9.31 -22.86 15.15
C PHE A 130 -10.51 -22.30 15.90
N LYS A 131 -10.51 -22.40 17.22
CA LYS A 131 -11.59 -21.87 18.07
C LYS A 131 -11.00 -20.85 19.01
N TYR A 132 -11.37 -19.59 18.83
CA TYR A 132 -10.93 -18.52 19.71
C TYR A 132 -11.94 -18.34 20.84
N HIS A 133 -11.51 -18.67 22.05
CA HIS A 133 -12.27 -18.48 23.27
C HIS A 133 -11.99 -17.08 23.81
N LEU A 134 -12.94 -16.17 23.62
CA LEU A 134 -12.83 -14.76 23.99
C LEU A 134 -12.59 -14.55 25.50
N GLU A 135 -13.29 -15.33 26.34
CA GLU A 135 -13.24 -15.21 27.80
C GLU A 135 -11.89 -15.62 28.38
N GLU A 136 -11.28 -16.67 27.83
CA GLU A 136 -10.01 -17.20 28.30
C GLU A 136 -8.80 -16.57 27.59
N GLY A 137 -9.01 -15.91 26.44
CA GLY A 137 -7.93 -15.45 25.57
C GLY A 137 -7.09 -16.61 25.02
N VAL A 138 -7.73 -17.75 24.78
CA VAL A 138 -7.09 -18.98 24.30
C VAL A 138 -7.60 -19.34 22.92
N LEU A 139 -6.67 -19.58 22.00
CA LEU A 139 -6.91 -20.09 20.67
C LEU A 139 -6.63 -21.59 20.66
N ILE A 140 -7.67 -22.39 20.46
CA ILE A 140 -7.57 -23.84 20.41
C ILE A 140 -7.48 -24.28 18.96
N TYR A 141 -6.38 -24.94 18.61
CA TYR A 141 -6.23 -25.65 17.35
C TYR A 141 -6.54 -27.12 17.55
N ARG A 142 -7.52 -27.64 16.79
CA ARG A 142 -7.82 -29.06 16.73
C ARG A 142 -7.17 -29.67 15.50
N CYS A 143 -6.20 -30.55 15.72
CA CYS A 143 -5.58 -31.33 14.66
C CYS A 143 -6.43 -32.58 14.38
N SER A 144 -7.05 -32.65 13.20
CA SER A 144 -7.95 -33.76 12.86
C SER A 144 -7.25 -35.11 12.71
N SER A 145 -5.95 -35.14 12.38
CA SER A 145 -5.20 -36.37 12.15
C SER A 145 -4.78 -37.08 13.43
N GLU A 146 -4.46 -36.33 14.49
CA GLU A 146 -3.92 -36.87 15.75
C GLU A 146 -4.92 -36.78 16.92
N ASN A 147 -6.13 -36.27 16.67
CA ASN A 147 -7.13 -35.93 17.68
C ASN A 147 -6.55 -35.14 18.87
N ARG A 148 -5.55 -34.30 18.58
CA ARG A 148 -4.83 -33.49 19.56
C ARG A 148 -5.36 -32.06 19.53
N GLU A 149 -5.55 -31.50 20.72
CA GLU A 149 -5.90 -30.09 20.90
C GLU A 149 -4.68 -29.31 21.42
N ILE A 150 -4.28 -28.29 20.67
CA ILE A 150 -3.19 -27.39 21.05
C ILE A 150 -3.81 -26.09 21.55
N ARG A 151 -3.53 -25.74 22.80
CA ARG A 151 -3.99 -24.49 23.43
C ARG A 151 -2.92 -23.42 23.30
N LEU A 152 -3.23 -22.36 22.57
CA LEU A 152 -2.33 -21.23 22.37
C LEU A 152 -2.89 -20.02 23.12
N LYS A 153 -2.11 -19.48 24.07
CA LYS A 153 -2.48 -18.23 24.74
C LYS A 153 -2.14 -17.06 23.82
N VAL A 154 -3.16 -16.37 23.31
CA VAL A 154 -3.00 -15.33 22.28
C VAL A 154 -3.74 -14.08 22.70
N ARG A 155 -3.13 -12.91 22.48
CA ARG A 155 -3.78 -11.60 22.65
C ARG A 155 -3.74 -10.83 21.34
N PHE A 156 -4.92 -10.51 20.81
CA PHE A 156 -5.06 -9.63 19.66
C PHE A 156 -5.17 -8.18 20.15
N HIS A 157 -4.26 -7.31 19.73
CA HIS A 157 -4.21 -5.92 20.16
C HIS A 157 -4.95 -5.00 19.17
N ALA A 158 -4.60 -5.09 17.88
CA ALA A 158 -5.23 -4.30 16.83
C ALA A 158 -6.61 -4.85 16.47
N ASN A 159 -7.59 -3.96 16.36
CA ASN A 159 -8.97 -4.26 15.94
C ASN A 159 -9.63 -5.42 16.70
N ALA A 160 -9.25 -5.64 17.97
CA ALA A 160 -9.77 -6.75 18.78
C ALA A 160 -11.30 -6.78 18.82
N LYS A 161 -11.93 -5.60 18.97
CA LYS A 161 -13.39 -5.45 18.99
C LYS A 161 -14.08 -6.03 17.75
N GLU A 162 -13.46 -5.89 16.57
CA GLU A 162 -14.01 -6.41 15.31
C GLU A 162 -13.94 -7.93 15.25
N LEU A 163 -12.87 -8.51 15.80
CA LEU A 163 -12.75 -9.95 15.98
C LEU A 163 -13.80 -10.48 16.95
N GLU A 164 -14.01 -9.81 18.08
CA GLU A 164 -15.05 -10.23 19.04
C GLU A 164 -16.44 -10.17 18.40
N ARG A 165 -16.72 -9.11 17.63
CA ARG A 165 -17.94 -8.96 16.85
C ARG A 165 -18.14 -10.15 15.91
N ALA A 166 -17.14 -10.46 15.09
CA ALA A 166 -17.21 -11.54 14.10
C ALA A 166 -17.46 -12.91 14.74
N VAL A 167 -16.82 -13.20 15.89
CA VAL A 167 -17.00 -14.47 16.61
C VAL A 167 -18.39 -14.58 17.27
N LYS A 168 -18.95 -13.46 17.74
CA LYS A 168 -20.27 -13.41 18.40
C LYS A 168 -21.46 -13.45 17.43
N LEU A 169 -21.24 -13.26 16.12
CA LEU A 169 -22.33 -13.24 15.15
C LEU A 169 -23.13 -14.57 15.13
N PRO A 170 -24.43 -14.55 14.80
CA PRO A 170 -25.26 -15.76 14.70
C PRO A 170 -24.78 -16.76 13.64
N HIS A 171 -25.31 -17.98 13.67
CA HIS A 171 -24.95 -19.01 12.70
C HIS A 171 -25.22 -18.55 11.25
N ASN A 172 -24.22 -18.74 10.38
CA ASN A 172 -24.31 -18.48 8.94
C ASN A 172 -24.59 -17.01 8.53
N THR A 173 -24.25 -16.03 9.38
CA THR A 173 -24.35 -14.60 9.04
C THR A 173 -23.16 -14.13 8.18
N PRO A 174 -23.36 -13.21 7.21
CA PRO A 174 -22.27 -12.49 6.55
C PRO A 174 -21.34 -11.81 7.56
N GLY A 175 -20.04 -11.69 7.27
CA GLY A 175 -19.07 -11.13 8.21
C GLY A 175 -18.64 -12.04 9.38
N LYS A 176 -19.32 -13.17 9.60
CA LYS A 176 -18.98 -14.08 10.71
C LYS A 176 -17.65 -14.78 10.52
N ALA A 177 -17.30 -15.20 9.31
CA ALA A 177 -16.14 -16.07 9.07
C ALA A 177 -14.84 -15.38 9.48
N VAL A 178 -14.02 -16.07 10.29
CA VAL A 178 -12.70 -15.61 10.72
C VAL A 178 -11.65 -16.59 10.22
N ALA A 179 -10.77 -16.11 9.36
CA ALA A 179 -9.61 -16.87 8.93
C ALA A 179 -8.42 -16.56 9.85
N TYR A 180 -7.54 -17.54 10.04
CA TYR A 180 -6.32 -17.38 10.82
C TYR A 180 -5.11 -17.65 9.94
N LEU A 181 -4.11 -16.77 10.00
CA LEU A 181 -2.82 -16.97 9.37
C LEU A 181 -1.78 -17.18 10.47
N LEU A 182 -1.13 -18.34 10.44
CA LEU A 182 0.04 -18.62 11.27
C LEU A 182 1.29 -18.34 10.45
N GLU A 183 2.16 -17.49 10.97
CA GLU A 183 3.48 -17.21 10.42
C GLU A 183 4.54 -17.70 11.40
N ASP A 184 5.37 -18.63 10.94
CA ASP A 184 6.50 -19.17 11.66
C ASP A 184 7.72 -18.24 11.48
N HIS A 185 8.30 -17.80 12.60
CA HIS A 185 9.53 -17.01 12.66
C HIS A 185 10.69 -17.78 13.32
N LYS A 186 10.65 -19.12 13.29
CA LYS A 186 11.58 -20.08 13.93
C LYS A 186 11.50 -20.07 15.46
N LYS A 187 11.67 -18.90 16.08
CA LYS A 187 11.65 -18.71 17.54
C LYS A 187 10.25 -18.54 18.12
N TYR A 188 9.33 -17.98 17.33
CA TYR A 188 7.97 -17.68 17.75
C TYR A 188 7.02 -17.74 16.55
N PHE A 189 5.73 -17.80 16.84
CA PHE A 189 4.68 -17.74 15.83
C PHE A 189 3.93 -16.41 15.94
N ILE A 190 3.63 -15.79 14.80
CA ILE A 190 2.69 -14.69 14.71
C ILE A 190 1.36 -15.25 14.22
N ILE A 191 0.30 -14.97 14.95
CA ILE A 191 -1.05 -15.37 14.58
C ILE A 191 -1.83 -14.13 14.21
N LYS A 192 -2.25 -14.06 12.94
CA LYS A 192 -3.10 -12.98 12.43
C LYS A 192 -4.51 -13.50 12.26
N ALA A 193 -5.49 -12.75 12.78
CA ALA A 193 -6.89 -13.00 12.51
C ALA A 193 -7.34 -12.10 11.36
N VAL A 194 -8.00 -12.68 10.37
CA VAL A 194 -8.55 -11.98 9.21
C VAL A 194 -10.07 -11.98 9.36
N VAL A 195 -10.62 -10.78 9.44
CA VAL A 195 -12.04 -10.52 9.64
C VAL A 195 -12.56 -9.62 8.53
N GLU A 196 -13.83 -9.80 8.18
CA GLU A 196 -14.53 -8.90 7.25
C GLU A 196 -14.80 -7.57 7.96
N MET A 197 -14.25 -6.49 7.41
CA MET A 197 -14.46 -5.13 7.92
C MET A 197 -15.45 -4.38 7.06
N GLU A 198 -16.22 -3.48 7.68
CA GLU A 198 -17.05 -2.55 6.95
C GLU A 198 -16.19 -1.58 6.14
N GLU A 199 -16.67 -1.24 4.95
CA GLU A 199 -16.03 -0.27 4.08
C GLU A 199 -16.07 1.10 4.77
N ARG A 200 -14.89 1.64 5.10
CA ARG A 200 -14.79 2.98 5.66
C ARG A 200 -14.84 3.98 4.52
N GLU A 201 -15.63 5.03 4.69
CA GLU A 201 -15.59 6.16 3.75
C GLU A 201 -14.16 6.71 3.69
N LEU A 202 -13.59 6.71 2.49
CA LEU A 202 -12.30 7.34 2.25
C LEU A 202 -12.41 8.83 2.55
N MET A 203 -11.52 9.35 3.39
CA MET A 203 -11.37 10.79 3.61
C MET A 203 -11.14 11.50 2.27
N LYS A 204 -12.14 12.23 1.79
CA LYS A 204 -12.09 12.97 0.52
C LYS A 204 -11.48 14.36 0.66
N ASN A 205 -11.38 14.88 1.89
CA ASN A 205 -10.84 16.21 2.12
C ASN A 205 -9.31 16.20 1.99
N LYS A 206 -8.81 16.89 0.97
CA LYS A 206 -7.38 17.06 0.67
C LYS A 206 -6.89 18.49 0.95
N GLN A 207 -7.71 19.30 1.63
CA GLN A 207 -7.41 20.72 1.85
C GLN A 207 -6.27 20.94 2.84
N ASP A 208 -6.07 20.02 3.78
CA ASP A 208 -5.06 20.17 4.84
C ASP A 208 -3.66 19.71 4.43
N GLY A 209 -3.53 19.15 3.22
CA GLY A 209 -2.29 18.55 2.75
C GLY A 209 -2.49 17.11 2.27
N VAL A 210 -1.42 16.52 1.74
CA VAL A 210 -1.41 15.14 1.25
C VAL A 210 -0.10 14.45 1.58
N ILE A 211 -0.19 13.19 1.99
CA ILE A 211 0.97 12.30 2.09
C ILE A 211 1.05 11.51 0.78
N GLY A 212 2.11 11.75 0.02
CA GLY A 212 2.48 10.94 -1.13
C GLY A 212 3.35 9.78 -0.67
N ILE A 213 2.89 8.55 -0.91
CA ILE A 213 3.69 7.35 -0.65
C ILE A 213 3.98 6.71 -2.00
N ASP A 214 5.25 6.65 -2.39
CA ASP A 214 5.72 5.88 -3.53
C ASP A 214 6.37 4.59 -3.04
N ILE A 215 5.84 3.45 -3.49
CA ILE A 215 6.30 2.13 -3.08
C ILE A 215 6.91 1.44 -4.29
N ASN A 216 8.23 1.36 -4.30
CA ASN A 216 8.99 0.58 -5.26
C ASN A 216 9.56 -0.68 -4.57
N ALA A 217 10.02 -1.65 -5.35
CA ALA A 217 10.41 -2.98 -4.83
C ALA A 217 11.47 -2.92 -3.71
N ASP A 218 12.34 -1.90 -3.73
CA ASP A 218 13.50 -1.79 -2.84
C ASP A 218 13.51 -0.48 -2.03
N HIS A 219 12.53 0.41 -2.22
CA HIS A 219 12.45 1.68 -1.50
C HIS A 219 11.01 2.16 -1.33
N ILE A 220 10.76 2.77 -0.17
CA ILE A 220 9.54 3.51 0.10
C ILE A 220 9.94 4.97 0.24
N ALA A 221 9.41 5.82 -0.63
CA ALA A 221 9.55 7.26 -0.50
C ALA A 221 8.23 7.83 0.04
N VAL A 222 8.33 8.62 1.11
CA VAL A 222 7.20 9.34 1.68
C VAL A 222 7.49 10.81 1.54
N SER A 223 6.53 11.57 1.02
CA SER A 223 6.59 13.02 0.97
C SER A 223 5.32 13.59 1.57
N GLU A 224 5.46 14.48 2.55
CA GLU A 224 4.32 15.18 3.13
C GLU A 224 4.20 16.56 2.49
N THR A 225 3.00 16.89 2.02
CA THR A 225 2.74 18.18 1.40
C THR A 225 1.72 18.96 2.22
N ASP A 226 2.01 20.22 2.55
CA ASP A 226 1.04 21.11 3.20
C ASP A 226 -0.12 21.50 2.27
N ALA A 227 -1.14 22.18 2.83
CA ALA A 227 -2.25 22.77 2.08
C ALA A 227 -1.78 23.62 0.87
N CYS A 228 -0.65 24.33 1.03
CA CYS A 228 -0.04 25.17 0.01
C CYS A 228 0.67 24.38 -1.10
N GLY A 229 0.98 23.09 -0.91
CA GLY A 229 1.71 22.26 -1.86
C GLY A 229 3.23 22.28 -1.66
N ASN A 230 3.71 22.75 -0.51
CA ASN A 230 5.12 22.69 -0.13
C ASN A 230 5.41 21.34 0.53
N CYS A 231 6.56 20.74 0.22
CA CYS A 231 7.03 19.58 0.96
C CYS A 231 7.44 20.01 2.37
N VAL A 232 6.88 19.36 3.37
CA VAL A 232 7.20 19.56 4.80
C VAL A 232 8.16 18.48 5.30
N LEU A 233 8.12 17.31 4.64
CA LEU A 233 8.89 16.10 4.92
C LEU A 233 9.23 15.38 3.62
#